data_AF-A0A5R8MQ14-F1
#
_entry.id   AF-A0A5R8MQ14-F1
#
_cell.length_a   1.000
_cell.length_b   1.000
_cell.length_c   1.000
_cell.angle_alpha   90.00
_cell.angle_beta   90.00
_cell.angle_gamma   90.00
#
_symmetry.space_group_name_H-M   'P 1'
#
loop_
_entity.id
_entity.type
_entity.pdbx_description
1 polymer ?
#
loop_
_entity_poly.entity_id
_entity_poly.type
_entity_poly.pdbx_seq_one_letter_code
_entity_poly.pdbx_strand_id
1 'polypeptide(L)'
;MVIRETREPLYRVDNRGPDQLKETGFLAKDIHDADLDQHLGAGNRAFVSTSRNPAMPWRGRFQYELDLEGGIDADRTVGSELYGGHQQEVAIPGGFPYKHVRRFRVMLNEEAVGNGEAAPKYGPWHDNPDYEPP
;
A
#
# COMPACT_ATOMS: atom_id res chain seq x y z
N MET A 1 12.47 -2.99 15.87
CA MET A 1 11.52 -2.30 14.97
C MET A 1 12.08 -0.94 14.62
N VAL A 2 12.19 -0.64 13.32
CA VAL A 2 12.71 0.62 12.81
C VAL A 2 11.56 1.43 12.20
N ILE A 3 11.34 2.64 12.70
CA ILE A 3 10.34 3.56 12.13
C ILE A 3 10.97 4.34 10.97
N ARG A 4 10.22 4.48 9.88
CA ARG A 4 10.58 5.33 8.75
C ARG A 4 10.44 6.80 9.17
N GLU A 5 11.48 7.59 8.93
CA GLU A 5 11.52 9.02 9.26
C GLU A 5 11.39 9.92 8.03
N THR A 6 11.50 9.34 6.84
CA THR A 6 11.46 10.04 5.56
C THR A 6 10.04 10.20 5.05
N ARG A 7 9.82 11.17 4.15
CA ARG A 7 8.51 11.53 3.57
C ARG A 7 8.44 11.29 2.06
N GLU A 8 9.22 10.36 1.54
CA GLU A 8 9.06 9.87 0.18
C GLU A 8 7.64 9.29 -0.02
N PRO A 9 7.05 9.44 -1.22
CA PRO A 9 5.76 8.84 -1.51
C PRO A 9 5.78 7.33 -1.28
N LEU A 10 4.69 6.83 -0.72
CA LEU A 10 4.44 5.40 -0.64
C LEU A 10 3.36 5.00 -1.63
N TYR A 11 3.33 3.72 -1.98
CA TYR A 11 2.44 3.17 -2.96
C TYR A 11 1.69 1.98 -2.38
N ARG A 12 0.41 1.88 -2.74
CA ARG A 12 -0.42 0.72 -2.41
C ARG A 12 -1.28 0.35 -3.58
N VAL A 13 -1.49 -0.95 -3.77
CA VAL A 13 -2.50 -1.47 -4.69
C VAL A 13 -3.64 -2.09 -3.89
N ASP A 14 -4.87 -1.78 -4.29
CA ASP A 14 -6.10 -2.22 -3.62
C ASP A 14 -7.22 -2.40 -4.64
N ASN A 15 -8.23 -3.20 -4.31
CA ASN A 15 -9.42 -3.39 -5.16
C ASN A 15 -10.55 -2.41 -4.81
N ARG A 16 -10.50 -1.81 -3.61
CA ARG A 16 -11.45 -0.79 -3.18
C ARG A 16 -11.13 0.52 -3.88
N GLY A 17 -12.17 1.17 -4.42
CA GLY A 17 -12.03 2.44 -5.11
C GLY A 17 -12.11 3.66 -4.19
N PRO A 18 -11.86 4.88 -4.73
CA PRO A 18 -11.96 6.14 -3.99
C PRO A 18 -13.25 6.29 -3.19
N ASP A 19 -14.42 6.04 -3.78
CA ASP A 19 -15.71 6.27 -3.12
C ASP A 19 -15.86 5.46 -1.83
N GLN A 20 -15.44 4.19 -1.86
CA GLN A 20 -15.45 3.32 -0.68
C GLN A 20 -14.40 3.75 0.36
N LEU A 21 -13.23 4.17 -0.10
CA LEU A 21 -12.14 4.56 0.78
C LEU A 21 -12.35 5.94 1.41
N LYS A 22 -13.11 6.85 0.78
CA LYS A 22 -13.50 8.13 1.39
C LYS A 22 -14.23 7.93 2.71
N GLU A 23 -15.07 6.90 2.79
CA GLU A 23 -15.84 6.59 3.99
C GLU A 23 -15.01 5.88 5.06
N THR A 24 -14.08 5.00 4.65
CA THR A 24 -13.45 4.03 5.55
C THR A 24 -11.95 4.23 5.77
N GLY A 25 -11.26 4.88 4.84
CA GLY A 25 -9.81 4.88 4.75
C GLY A 25 -9.23 3.50 4.46
N PHE A 26 -7.93 3.37 4.68
CA PHE A 26 -7.26 2.07 4.68
C PHE A 26 -7.12 1.60 6.12
N LEU A 27 -7.94 0.64 6.53
CA LEU A 27 -7.88 0.06 7.86
C LEU A 27 -7.19 -1.30 7.84
N ALA A 28 -6.46 -1.58 8.92
CA ALA A 28 -5.99 -2.91 9.25
C ALA A 28 -7.18 -3.90 9.37
N LYS A 29 -6.96 -5.16 9.01
CA LYS A 29 -8.02 -6.18 9.04
C LYS A 29 -8.29 -6.69 10.46
N ASP A 30 -7.25 -6.78 11.27
CA ASP A 30 -7.33 -7.24 12.66
C ASP A 30 -6.22 -6.57 13.47
N ILE A 31 -6.59 -5.63 14.34
CA ILE A 31 -5.64 -4.85 15.13
C ILE A 31 -4.98 -5.65 16.27
N HIS A 32 -5.52 -6.83 16.62
CA HIS A 32 -5.00 -7.63 17.72
C HIS A 32 -3.85 -8.56 17.30
N ASP A 33 -3.65 -8.72 15.99
CA ASP A 33 -2.59 -9.56 15.43
C ASP A 33 -1.46 -8.69 14.85
N ALA A 34 -0.60 -8.25 15.77
CA ALA A 34 0.49 -7.31 15.53
C ALA A 34 1.87 -7.99 15.32
N ASP A 35 1.90 -9.27 14.97
CA ASP A 35 3.14 -9.96 14.58
C ASP A 35 3.57 -9.49 13.19
N LEU A 36 4.66 -8.71 13.15
CA LEU A 36 5.18 -8.13 11.92
C LEU A 36 5.79 -9.20 10.99
N ASP A 37 6.46 -10.22 11.52
CA ASP A 37 7.05 -11.29 10.70
C ASP A 37 5.95 -12.11 10.02
N GLN A 38 4.90 -12.44 10.78
CA GLN A 38 3.73 -13.10 10.22
C GLN A 38 3.01 -12.21 9.19
N HIS A 39 2.94 -10.91 9.42
CA HIS A 39 2.36 -9.95 8.47
C HIS A 39 3.13 -9.89 7.15
N LEU A 40 4.47 -9.87 7.18
CA LEU A 40 5.29 -9.84 5.96
C LEU A 40 5.19 -11.15 5.15
N GLY A 41 5.02 -12.29 5.84
CA GLY A 41 4.86 -13.59 5.19
C GLY A 41 3.44 -13.90 4.68
N ALA A 42 2.39 -13.43 5.37
CA ALA A 42 0.99 -13.81 5.11
C ALA A 42 0.06 -12.64 4.74
N GLY A 43 0.52 -11.41 4.90
CA GLY A 43 -0.17 -10.17 4.51
C GLY A 43 -1.20 -9.61 5.51
N ASN A 44 -1.45 -8.30 5.40
CA ASN A 44 -2.57 -7.47 5.92
C ASN A 44 -3.33 -7.99 7.16
N ARG A 45 -2.73 -7.87 8.35
CA ARG A 45 -3.37 -8.10 9.67
C ARG A 45 -3.53 -6.78 10.44
N ALA A 46 -2.76 -6.54 11.50
CA ALA A 46 -2.76 -5.25 12.22
C ALA A 46 -2.11 -4.10 11.45
N PHE A 47 -1.57 -4.38 10.25
CA PHE A 47 -0.89 -3.42 9.42
C PHE A 47 -1.51 -3.35 8.02
N VAL A 48 -1.44 -2.16 7.44
CA VAL A 48 -1.69 -1.92 6.03
C VAL A 48 -0.34 -1.88 5.30
N SER A 49 -0.13 -2.84 4.40
CA SER A 49 1.08 -2.90 3.57
C SER A 49 1.11 -1.75 2.57
N THR A 50 2.26 -1.08 2.49
CA THR A 50 2.60 -0.06 1.49
C THR A 50 4.03 -0.28 1.00
N SER A 51 4.43 0.35 -0.09
CA SER A 51 5.74 0.15 -0.70
C SER A 51 6.37 1.47 -1.14
N ARG A 52 7.68 1.60 -1.03
CA ARG A 52 8.42 2.70 -1.67
C ARG A 52 8.58 2.52 -3.17
N ASN A 53 8.41 1.29 -3.66
CA ASN A 53 8.59 0.94 -5.06
C ASN A 53 7.26 1.13 -5.83
N PRO A 54 7.12 2.12 -6.73
CA PRO A 54 5.90 2.31 -7.52
C PRO A 54 5.61 1.19 -8.53
N ALA A 55 6.59 0.31 -8.77
CA ALA A 55 6.49 -0.86 -9.64
C ALA A 55 6.40 -2.17 -8.85
N MET A 56 5.96 -2.13 -7.58
CA MET A 56 5.77 -3.32 -6.76
C MET A 56 4.87 -4.35 -7.47
N PRO A 57 5.12 -5.67 -7.32
CA PRO A 57 4.46 -6.71 -8.09
C PRO A 57 3.01 -7.01 -7.66
N TRP A 58 2.45 -6.22 -6.74
CA TRP A 58 1.12 -6.44 -6.19
C TRP A 58 0.02 -6.20 -7.22
N ARG A 59 -1.04 -6.99 -7.16
CA ARG A 59 -2.17 -6.95 -8.11
C ARG A 59 -3.41 -6.37 -7.44
N GLY A 60 -4.09 -5.47 -8.16
CA GLY A 60 -5.33 -4.87 -7.70
C GLY A 60 -5.78 -3.73 -8.60
N ARG A 61 -7.08 -3.47 -8.61
CA ARG A 61 -7.75 -2.57 -9.55
C ARG A 61 -7.23 -1.14 -9.54
N PHE A 62 -6.82 -0.66 -8.38
CA PHE A 62 -6.32 0.70 -8.18
C PHE A 62 -4.89 0.67 -7.67
N GLN A 63 -4.11 1.66 -8.10
CA GLN A 63 -2.86 2.02 -7.45
C GLN A 63 -2.96 3.43 -6.88
N TYR A 64 -2.53 3.57 -5.63
CA TYR A 64 -2.55 4.79 -4.85
C TYR A 64 -1.13 5.28 -4.62
N GLU A 65 -0.92 6.59 -4.74
CA GLU A 65 0.23 7.30 -4.21
C GLU A 65 -0.19 7.97 -2.90
N LEU A 66 0.60 7.74 -1.85
CA LEU A 66 0.29 8.05 -0.46
C LEU A 66 1.32 9.05 0.07
N ASP A 67 0.85 10.02 0.85
CA ASP A 67 1.69 10.91 1.66
C ASP A 67 1.42 10.59 3.13
N LEU A 68 2.32 9.81 3.73
CA LEU A 68 2.18 9.30 5.09
C LEU A 68 3.43 9.59 5.88
N GLU A 69 3.28 9.94 7.15
CA GLU A 69 4.38 10.01 8.10
C GLU A 69 4.58 8.66 8.80
N GLY A 70 5.81 8.37 9.25
CA GLY A 70 6.09 7.18 10.04
C GLY A 70 5.94 5.87 9.27
N GLY A 71 5.39 4.86 9.95
CA GLY A 71 5.33 3.48 9.45
C GLY A 71 6.60 2.69 9.75
N ILE A 72 6.47 1.37 9.78
CA ILE A 72 7.57 0.46 10.10
C ILE A 72 8.31 0.11 8.82
N ASP A 73 9.61 0.39 8.78
CA ASP A 73 10.48 -0.01 7.68
C ASP A 73 10.77 -1.51 7.78
N ALA A 74 10.14 -2.32 6.93
CA ALA A 74 10.21 -3.78 7.01
C ALA A 74 11.64 -4.26 6.79
N ASP A 75 12.29 -3.82 5.70
CA ASP A 75 13.64 -4.24 5.32
C ASP A 75 14.66 -3.95 6.43
N ARG A 76 14.55 -2.79 7.09
CA ARG A 76 15.44 -2.42 8.20
C ARG A 76 15.09 -3.12 9.51
N THR A 77 13.86 -3.62 9.66
CA THR A 77 13.39 -4.29 10.89
C THR A 77 13.70 -5.77 10.90
N VAL A 78 13.48 -6.47 9.78
CA VAL A 78 13.60 -7.95 9.70
C VAL A 78 14.79 -8.41 8.84
N GLY A 79 15.45 -7.49 8.13
CA GLY A 79 16.53 -7.81 7.19
C GLY A 79 16.00 -8.02 5.77
N SER A 80 16.58 -7.31 4.80
CA SER A 80 16.13 -7.26 3.40
C SER A 80 16.19 -8.60 2.65
N GLU A 81 16.90 -9.59 3.17
CA GLU A 81 17.09 -10.90 2.54
C GLU A 81 15.91 -11.87 2.78
N LEU A 82 15.11 -11.68 3.83
CA LEU A 82 14.11 -12.68 4.25
C LEU A 82 12.76 -12.58 3.53
N TYR A 83 12.43 -11.45 2.90
CA TYR A 83 11.10 -11.23 2.28
C TYR A 83 11.16 -10.60 0.88
N GLY A 84 12.30 -10.76 0.19
CA GLY A 84 12.48 -10.26 -1.16
C GLY A 84 12.46 -8.74 -1.21
N GLY A 85 13.54 -8.10 -0.71
CA GLY A 85 13.74 -6.64 -0.59
C GLY A 85 13.52 -5.77 -1.84
N HIS A 86 13.02 -6.34 -2.93
CA HIS A 86 12.42 -5.63 -4.05
C HIS A 86 11.08 -4.95 -3.71
N GLN A 87 10.38 -5.42 -2.67
CA GLN A 87 9.09 -4.85 -2.27
C GLN A 87 9.24 -3.53 -1.53
N GLN A 88 10.37 -3.27 -0.84
CA GLN A 88 10.62 -2.04 -0.09
C GLN A 88 9.44 -1.64 0.80
N GLU A 89 8.91 -2.62 1.54
CA GLU A 89 7.65 -2.49 2.26
C GLU A 89 7.79 -1.56 3.47
N VAL A 90 6.77 -0.73 3.64
CA VAL A 90 6.52 0.04 4.86
C VAL A 90 5.16 -0.39 5.40
N ALA A 91 5.16 -1.01 6.58
CA ALA A 91 3.94 -1.47 7.23
C ALA A 91 3.34 -0.34 8.07
N ILE A 92 2.07 0.01 7.83
CA ILE A 92 1.38 1.08 8.57
C ILE A 92 0.47 0.45 9.64
N PRO A 93 0.79 0.59 10.95
CA PRO A 93 -0.03 0.03 12.02
C PRO A 93 -1.42 0.67 12.07
N GLY A 94 -2.47 -0.14 12.19
CA GLY A 94 -3.87 0.32 12.32
C GLY A 94 -4.48 0.88 11.03
N GLY A 95 -3.68 1.54 10.19
CA GLY A 95 -4.11 2.11 8.92
C GLY A 95 -4.05 3.64 8.88
N PHE A 96 -4.74 4.24 7.92
CA PHE A 96 -4.74 5.69 7.69
C PHE A 96 -6.00 6.17 6.94
N PRO A 97 -6.44 7.42 7.15
CA PRO A 97 -7.58 7.99 6.45
C PRO A 97 -7.28 8.26 4.96
N TYR A 98 -8.32 8.22 4.12
CA TYR A 98 -8.19 8.42 2.68
C TYR A 98 -7.67 9.81 2.28
N LYS A 99 -7.82 10.82 3.13
CA LYS A 99 -7.24 12.16 2.90
C LYS A 99 -5.72 12.16 2.73
N HIS A 100 -5.01 11.11 3.14
CA HIS A 100 -3.56 10.98 2.91
C HIS A 100 -3.19 10.30 1.58
N VAL A 101 -4.20 9.95 0.77
CA VAL A 101 -4.00 9.59 -0.63
C VAL A 101 -3.81 10.87 -1.43
N ARG A 102 -2.69 11.00 -2.12
CA ARG A 102 -2.42 12.16 -2.99
C ARG A 102 -3.12 12.02 -4.34
N ARG A 103 -3.03 10.84 -4.94
CA ARG A 103 -3.59 10.53 -6.26
C ARG A 103 -3.72 9.03 -6.45
N PHE A 104 -4.54 8.63 -7.41
CA PHE A 104 -4.77 7.22 -7.76
C PHE A 104 -4.82 7.02 -9.27
N ARG A 105 -4.60 5.78 -9.72
CA ARG A 105 -4.78 5.38 -11.11
C ARG A 105 -5.48 4.04 -11.20
N VAL A 106 -6.24 3.85 -12.29
CA VAL A 106 -7.10 2.68 -12.49
C VAL A 106 -6.45 1.72 -13.47
N MET A 107 -6.56 0.42 -13.21
CA MET A 107 -6.10 -0.63 -14.12
C MET A 107 -6.94 -0.60 -15.41
N LEU A 108 -6.27 -0.66 -16.56
CA LEU A 108 -6.88 -0.61 -17.89
C LEU A 108 -7.13 -2.00 -18.49
N ASN A 109 -6.45 -3.03 -17.98
CA ASN A 109 -6.47 -4.40 -18.51
C ASN A 109 -6.91 -5.43 -17.46
N GLU A 110 -7.98 -5.10 -16.71
CA GLU A 110 -8.48 -5.93 -15.60
C GLU A 110 -8.75 -7.39 -16.01
N GLU A 111 -9.39 -7.61 -17.16
CA GLU A 111 -9.72 -8.96 -17.66
C GLU A 111 -8.48 -9.81 -17.91
N ALA A 112 -7.51 -9.29 -18.69
CA ALA A 112 -6.28 -10.02 -18.99
C ALA A 112 -5.43 -10.30 -17.74
N VAL A 113 -5.45 -9.39 -16.76
CA VAL A 113 -4.76 -9.57 -15.47
C VAL A 113 -5.47 -10.62 -14.63
N GLY A 114 -6.81 -10.62 -14.60
CA GLY A 114 -7.64 -11.61 -13.91
C GLY A 114 -7.48 -13.02 -14.48
N ASN A 115 -7.31 -13.12 -15.80
CA ASN A 115 -7.05 -14.39 -16.51
C ASN A 115 -5.57 -14.84 -16.42
N GLY A 116 -4.69 -14.03 -15.83
CA GLY A 116 -3.26 -14.34 -15.72
C GLY A 116 -2.46 -14.17 -17.02
N GLU A 117 -3.04 -13.54 -18.04
CA GLU A 117 -2.47 -13.37 -19.37
C GLU A 117 -1.53 -12.16 -19.47
N ALA A 118 -1.68 -11.19 -18.55
CA ALA A 118 -0.90 -9.96 -18.56
C ALA A 118 -0.51 -9.46 -17.15
N ALA A 119 0.51 -8.61 -17.12
CA ALA A 119 0.82 -7.77 -15.96
C ALA A 119 -0.14 -6.56 -15.89
N PRO A 120 -0.37 -5.98 -14.69
CA PRO A 120 -1.17 -4.76 -14.55
C PRO A 120 -0.66 -3.60 -15.40
N LYS A 121 -1.56 -2.98 -16.16
CA LYS A 121 -1.33 -1.72 -16.87
C LYS A 121 -2.28 -0.68 -16.32
N TYR A 122 -1.73 0.33 -15.64
CA TYR A 122 -2.52 1.43 -15.10
C TYR A 122 -2.61 2.60 -16.08
N GLY A 123 -3.73 3.32 -15.99
CA GLY A 123 -3.97 4.55 -16.74
C GLY A 123 -3.26 5.77 -16.15
N PRO A 124 -3.68 6.98 -16.57
CA PRO A 124 -3.15 8.22 -16.02
C PRO A 124 -3.48 8.35 -14.53
N TRP A 125 -2.73 9.21 -13.84
CA TRP A 125 -3.03 9.59 -12.47
C TRP A 125 -4.22 10.54 -12.40
N HIS A 126 -5.05 10.35 -11.39
CA HIS A 126 -6.16 11.19 -10.99
C HIS A 126 -5.86 11.76 -9.60
N ASP A 127 -5.85 13.08 -9.47
CA ASP A 127 -5.60 13.73 -8.18
C ASP A 127 -6.78 13.50 -7.23
N ASN A 128 -6.47 13.28 -5.95
CA ASN A 128 -7.49 13.16 -4.92
C ASN A 128 -7.94 14.57 -4.46
N PRO A 129 -9.18 14.99 -4.71
CA PRO A 129 -9.66 16.31 -4.28
C PRO A 129 -9.76 16.45 -2.76
N ASP A 130 -9.82 15.33 -2.02
CA ASP A 130 -9.90 15.30 -0.56
C ASP A 130 -8.51 15.18 0.10
N TYR A 131 -7.44 15.37 -0.68
CA TYR A 131 -6.08 15.24 -0.19
C TYR A 131 -5.71 16.34 0.82
N GLU A 132 -5.25 15.91 1.99
CA GLU A 132 -4.66 16.77 3.03
C GLU A 132 -3.28 16.22 3.40
N PRO A 133 -2.21 17.05 3.30
CA PRO A 133 -0.91 16.64 3.79
C PRO A 133 -0.99 16.39 5.32
N PRO A 134 -0.35 15.32 5.83
CA PRO A 134 -0.23 15.08 7.25
C PRO A 134 0.62 16.16 7.93
#